data_AF-A0A7Y5QPE6-F1
#
_entry.id   AF-A0A7Y5QPE6-F1
#
_cell.length_a   1.000
_cell.length_b   1.000
_cell.length_c   1.000
_cell.angle_alpha   90.00
_cell.angle_beta   90.00
_cell.angle_gamma   90.00
#
_symmetry.space_group_name_H-M   'P 1'
#
loop_
_entity.id
_entity.type
_entity.pdbx_description
1 polymer ?
#
loop_
_entity_poly.entity_id
_entity_poly.type
_entity_poly.pdbx_seq_one_letter_code
_entity_poly.pdbx_strand_id
1 'polypeptide(L)'
;RRDVRGGGWSIAEILERRSRLARRNPGRARGERVIAANIDQVVVVFALRKPEPHPAMLDRFLVIAEANGLAARVVVNKVDLADEAEGRALFGVYEAIGYPLHLTSCRTGHGLAALHDALRGRTSALTGPSGAGKSSLLNAMYPGLELRVGEISQSVNKGRHTTVGAHLHPLPDGGFVMDTPGLREIGLWGIPGHGLDGCFPELRALRDRCRFGDCRHLAEPGCAVRTALDSGNIAPTRYASYEKLLREASADHRWEG
;
A
#
# COMPACT_ATOMS: atom_id res chain seq x y z
N ARG A 1 -4.78 -6.83 34.50
CA ARG A 1 -4.66 -6.66 35.97
C ARG A 1 -3.33 -5.95 36.23
N ARG A 2 -3.28 -4.96 37.13
CA ARG A 2 -2.01 -4.33 37.53
C ARG A 2 -1.18 -5.34 38.32
N ASP A 3 0.06 -5.55 37.92
CA ASP A 3 1.03 -6.30 38.70
C ASP A 3 1.37 -5.47 39.95
N VAL A 4 1.31 -6.10 41.12
CA VAL A 4 1.46 -5.43 42.42
C VAL A 4 2.94 -5.31 42.82
N ARG A 5 3.88 -5.58 41.89
CA ARG A 5 5.32 -5.48 42.14
C ARG A 5 6.04 -4.78 40.97
N GLY A 6 5.90 -3.45 40.91
CA GLY A 6 6.57 -2.58 39.94
C GLY A 6 5.63 -2.15 38.81
N GLY A 7 5.64 -0.87 38.44
CA GLY A 7 4.64 -0.19 37.61
C GLY A 7 4.58 -0.60 36.13
N GLY A 8 4.52 -1.90 35.84
CA GLY A 8 4.34 -2.48 34.52
C GLY A 8 2.87 -2.74 34.20
N TRP A 9 2.57 -2.75 32.90
CA TRP A 9 1.29 -3.17 32.36
C TRP A 9 1.42 -4.60 31.81
N SER A 10 0.46 -5.46 32.10
CA SER A 10 0.39 -6.82 31.54
C SER A 10 -0.82 -6.93 30.61
N ILE A 11 -0.61 -7.54 29.44
CA ILE A 11 -1.68 -7.85 28.49
C ILE A 11 -2.58 -8.91 29.13
N ALA A 12 -3.85 -8.57 29.36
CA ALA A 12 -4.82 -9.49 29.93
C ALA A 12 -5.54 -10.32 28.85
N GLU A 13 -5.78 -9.73 27.68
CA GLU A 13 -6.54 -10.33 26.59
C GLU A 13 -6.16 -9.66 25.25
N ILE A 14 -6.34 -10.39 24.15
CA ILE A 14 -6.26 -9.87 22.79
C ILE A 14 -7.66 -10.04 22.16
N LEU A 15 -8.32 -8.92 21.87
CA LEU A 15 -9.65 -8.92 21.25
C LEU A 15 -9.57 -9.32 19.77
N GLU A 16 -10.73 -9.66 19.20
CA GLU A 16 -10.87 -9.95 17.78
C GLU A 16 -10.40 -8.78 16.91
N ARG A 17 -9.68 -9.10 15.83
CA ARG A 17 -9.12 -8.10 14.91
C ARG A 17 -10.14 -7.77 13.84
N ARG A 18 -10.47 -6.49 13.67
CA ARG A 18 -11.36 -5.99 12.62
C ARG A 18 -10.72 -6.05 11.23
N SER A 19 -9.41 -5.93 11.18
CA SER A 19 -8.62 -6.03 9.94
C SER A 19 -7.20 -6.47 10.25
N ARG A 20 -6.47 -6.90 9.23
CA ARG A 20 -5.07 -7.30 9.35
C ARG A 20 -4.30 -6.98 8.06
N LEU A 21 -3.04 -6.64 8.23
CA LEU A 21 -2.05 -6.67 7.18
C LEU A 21 -1.09 -7.81 7.50
N ALA A 22 -1.09 -8.84 6.66
CA ALA A 22 -0.26 -10.02 6.85
C ALA A 22 0.75 -10.17 5.72
N ARG A 23 1.89 -10.78 6.03
CA ARG A 23 2.82 -11.33 5.04
C ARG A 23 2.87 -12.83 5.12
N ARG A 24 3.23 -13.48 4.01
CA ARG A 24 3.69 -14.87 4.05
C ARG A 24 5.03 -14.95 4.78
N ASN A 25 5.23 -16.03 5.52
CA ASN A 25 6.53 -16.32 6.12
C ASN A 25 7.58 -16.58 5.01
N PRO A 26 8.81 -16.07 5.15
CA PRO A 26 9.88 -16.38 4.21
C PRO A 26 10.26 -17.87 4.29
N GLY A 27 10.44 -18.52 3.14
CA GLY A 27 10.88 -19.91 3.03
C GLY A 27 9.77 -20.97 3.20
N ARG A 28 10.15 -22.19 3.61
CA ARG A 28 9.28 -23.38 3.67
C ARG A 28 8.23 -23.38 4.79
N ALA A 29 8.20 -22.35 5.63
CA ALA A 29 7.28 -22.30 6.77
C ALA A 29 5.88 -21.90 6.30
N ARG A 30 4.93 -22.84 6.32
CA ARG A 30 3.51 -22.53 6.10
C ARG A 30 3.04 -21.56 7.19
N GLY A 31 2.51 -20.41 6.78
CA GLY A 31 1.86 -19.47 7.71
C GLY A 31 1.93 -18.02 7.25
N GLU A 32 0.94 -17.26 7.70
CA GLU A 32 0.91 -15.81 7.59
C GLU A 32 1.39 -15.19 8.90
N ARG A 33 2.27 -14.19 8.80
CA ARG A 33 2.63 -13.33 9.94
C ARG A 33 1.87 -12.03 9.82
N VAL A 34 0.97 -11.79 10.77
CA VAL A 34 0.31 -10.49 10.92
C VAL A 34 1.36 -9.47 11.35
N ILE A 35 1.50 -8.42 10.54
CA ILE A 35 2.43 -7.30 10.77
C ILE A 35 1.71 -6.18 11.49
N ALA A 36 0.43 -6.01 11.16
CA ALA A 36 -0.41 -4.98 11.73
C ALA A 36 -1.87 -5.45 11.78
N ALA A 37 -2.62 -4.94 12.74
CA ALA A 37 -4.03 -5.27 12.95
C ALA A 37 -4.82 -3.99 13.18
N ASN A 38 -6.12 -4.04 12.89
CA ASN A 38 -7.05 -2.91 13.07
C ASN A 38 -6.63 -1.66 12.30
N ILE A 39 -6.07 -1.85 11.10
CA ILE A 39 -5.81 -0.78 10.12
C ILE A 39 -7.11 -0.51 9.35
N ASP A 40 -7.50 0.76 9.24
CA ASP A 40 -8.67 1.16 8.46
C ASP A 40 -8.29 1.40 6.99
N GLN A 41 -7.05 1.81 6.72
CA GLN A 41 -6.58 2.15 5.37
C GLN A 41 -5.06 2.08 5.18
N VAL A 42 -4.65 1.85 3.94
CA VAL A 42 -3.27 1.97 3.46
C VAL A 42 -3.12 3.27 2.67
N VAL A 43 -2.11 4.07 3.00
CA VAL A 43 -1.81 5.35 2.37
C VAL A 43 -0.48 5.21 1.63
N VAL A 44 -0.53 5.12 0.30
CA VAL A 44 0.65 4.91 -0.52
C VAL A 44 1.17 6.24 -1.04
N VAL A 45 2.31 6.69 -0.51
CA VAL A 45 2.89 8.00 -0.77
C VAL A 45 4.05 7.90 -1.76
N PHE A 46 3.94 8.58 -2.89
CA PHE A 46 5.00 8.77 -3.88
C PHE A 46 5.32 10.25 -4.02
N ALA A 47 6.52 10.56 -4.55
CA ALA A 47 6.82 11.92 -5.01
C ALA A 47 6.52 12.00 -6.51
N LEU A 48 6.12 13.18 -7.00
CA LEU A 48 5.86 13.40 -8.42
C LEU A 48 7.13 13.26 -9.28
N ARG A 49 8.28 13.73 -8.78
CA ARG A 49 9.56 13.68 -9.51
C ARG A 49 10.78 13.22 -8.72
N LYS A 50 10.89 13.60 -7.44
CA LYS A 50 12.11 13.35 -6.65
C LYS A 50 11.77 12.68 -5.33
N PRO A 51 11.99 11.35 -5.18
CA PRO A 51 12.54 10.42 -6.19
C PRO A 51 11.59 10.21 -7.38
N GLU A 52 12.13 9.72 -8.49
CA GLU A 52 11.35 9.37 -9.69
C GLU A 52 10.27 8.35 -9.29
N PRO A 53 9.00 8.59 -9.64
CA PRO A 53 7.94 7.66 -9.32
C PRO A 53 8.14 6.34 -10.06
N HIS A 54 7.83 5.24 -9.38
CA HIS A 54 7.92 3.90 -9.96
C HIS A 54 6.52 3.25 -9.90
N PRO A 55 5.66 3.45 -10.93
CA PRO A 55 4.27 2.99 -10.92
C PRO A 55 4.09 1.51 -10.59
N ALA A 56 4.97 0.63 -11.09
CA ALA A 56 4.91 -0.80 -10.75
C ALA A 56 5.14 -1.09 -9.25
N MET A 57 5.80 -0.19 -8.51
CA MET A 57 5.92 -0.30 -7.05
C MET A 57 4.63 0.16 -6.36
N LEU A 58 3.97 1.20 -6.89
CA LEU A 58 2.66 1.63 -6.42
C LEU A 58 1.63 0.50 -6.61
N ASP A 59 1.58 -0.08 -7.81
CA ASP A 59 0.68 -1.19 -8.14
C ASP A 59 0.81 -2.35 -7.17
N ARG A 60 2.03 -2.70 -6.81
CA ARG A 60 2.34 -3.74 -5.83
C ARG A 60 1.78 -3.41 -4.43
N PHE A 61 1.91 -2.17 -3.95
CA PHE A 61 1.30 -1.78 -2.67
C PHE A 61 -0.24 -1.85 -2.71
N LEU A 62 -0.84 -1.44 -3.83
CA LEU A 62 -2.29 -1.51 -4.02
C LEU A 62 -2.78 -2.96 -4.03
N VAL A 63 -2.09 -3.84 -4.76
CA VAL A 63 -2.39 -5.28 -4.77
C VAL A 63 -2.33 -5.89 -3.38
N ILE A 64 -1.33 -5.52 -2.58
CA ILE A 64 -1.21 -6.01 -1.20
C ILE A 64 -2.38 -5.52 -0.34
N ALA A 65 -2.78 -4.26 -0.49
CA ALA A 65 -3.93 -3.72 0.23
C ALA A 65 -5.22 -4.46 -0.15
N GLU A 66 -5.49 -4.62 -1.45
CA GLU A 66 -6.63 -5.37 -1.99
C GLU A 66 -6.64 -6.84 -1.51
N ALA A 67 -5.49 -7.52 -1.54
CA ALA A 67 -5.36 -8.90 -1.06
C ALA A 67 -5.66 -9.05 0.44
N ASN A 68 -5.50 -7.97 1.22
CA ASN A 68 -5.83 -7.93 2.65
C ASN A 68 -7.21 -7.31 2.92
N GLY A 69 -7.99 -6.97 1.88
CA GLY A 69 -9.28 -6.31 2.02
C GLY A 69 -9.22 -4.92 2.64
N LEU A 70 -8.06 -4.24 2.52
CA LEU A 70 -7.84 -2.91 3.08
C LEU A 70 -8.12 -1.83 2.04
N ALA A 71 -8.86 -0.79 2.44
CA ALA A 71 -9.01 0.40 1.62
C ALA A 71 -7.64 1.04 1.36
N ALA A 72 -7.35 1.41 0.11
CA ALA A 72 -6.11 2.05 -0.28
C ALA A 72 -6.35 3.44 -0.87
N ARG A 73 -5.42 4.35 -0.63
CA ARG A 73 -5.39 5.68 -1.26
C ARG A 73 -4.00 6.02 -1.78
N VAL A 74 -3.95 6.79 -2.86
CA VAL A 74 -2.71 7.22 -3.51
C VAL A 74 -2.45 8.68 -3.14
N VAL A 75 -1.24 8.96 -2.66
CA VAL A 75 -0.77 10.32 -2.39
C VAL A 75 0.44 10.60 -3.27
N VAL A 76 0.35 11.63 -4.11
CA VAL A 76 1.44 12.12 -4.93
C VAL A 76 1.88 13.45 -4.35
N ASN A 77 3.03 13.43 -3.67
CA ASN A 77 3.59 14.59 -2.98
C ASN A 77 4.60 15.33 -3.87
N LYS A 78 5.00 16.52 -3.43
CA LYS A 78 5.95 17.40 -4.11
C LYS A 78 5.44 17.84 -5.48
N VAL A 79 4.13 18.06 -5.61
CA VAL A 79 3.56 18.54 -6.87
C VAL A 79 4.04 19.93 -7.24
N ASP A 80 4.64 20.66 -6.30
CA ASP A 80 5.32 21.93 -6.53
C ASP A 80 6.60 21.83 -7.39
N LEU A 81 7.04 20.61 -7.75
CA LEU A 81 8.17 20.36 -8.64
C LEU A 81 7.77 20.18 -10.12
N ALA A 82 6.48 20.22 -10.42
CA ALA A 82 5.90 20.10 -11.77
C ALA A 82 4.53 20.79 -11.81
N ASP A 83 3.78 20.66 -12.90
CA ASP A 83 2.39 21.10 -12.96
C ASP A 83 1.41 19.97 -12.56
N GLU A 84 0.17 20.33 -12.27
CA GLU A 84 -0.88 19.38 -11.89
C GLU A 84 -1.24 18.43 -13.05
N ALA A 85 -1.14 18.91 -14.29
CA ALA A 85 -1.47 18.16 -15.48
C ALA A 85 -0.56 16.92 -15.63
N GLU A 86 0.73 17.08 -15.35
CA GLU A 86 1.68 15.98 -15.31
C GLU A 86 1.33 14.95 -14.20
N GLY A 87 1.00 15.43 -13.01
CA GLY A 87 0.57 14.56 -11.91
C GLY A 87 -0.65 13.71 -12.29
N ARG A 88 -1.64 14.33 -12.94
CA ARG A 88 -2.83 13.62 -13.44
C ARG A 88 -2.52 12.71 -14.62
N ALA A 89 -1.61 13.08 -15.51
CA ALA A 89 -1.20 12.22 -16.61
C ALA A 89 -0.53 10.92 -16.10
N LEU A 90 0.29 11.02 -15.05
CA LEU A 90 0.99 9.86 -14.49
C LEU A 90 0.12 9.01 -13.55
N PHE A 91 -0.73 9.64 -12.74
CA PHE A 91 -1.46 8.95 -11.66
C PHE A 91 -2.99 8.97 -11.80
N GLY A 92 -3.55 9.68 -12.78
CA GLY A 92 -5.00 9.77 -12.99
C GLY A 92 -5.66 8.43 -13.31
N VAL A 93 -4.89 7.48 -13.86
CA VAL A 93 -5.35 6.09 -14.03
C VAL A 93 -5.83 5.47 -12.71
N TYR A 94 -5.18 5.77 -11.59
CA TYR A 94 -5.55 5.22 -10.28
C TYR A 94 -6.88 5.77 -9.77
N GLU A 95 -7.13 7.06 -10.03
CA GLU A 95 -8.42 7.70 -9.74
C GLU A 95 -9.54 7.09 -10.59
N ALA A 96 -9.29 6.90 -11.89
CA ALA A 96 -10.26 6.32 -12.83
C ALA A 96 -10.67 4.87 -12.47
N ILE A 97 -9.78 4.10 -11.86
CA ILE A 97 -10.07 2.72 -11.39
C ILE A 97 -10.55 2.66 -9.93
N GLY A 98 -10.81 3.82 -9.30
CA GLY A 98 -11.52 3.91 -8.02
C GLY A 98 -10.67 4.17 -6.78
N TYR A 99 -9.35 4.39 -6.90
CA TYR A 99 -8.53 4.78 -5.75
C TYR A 99 -8.58 6.29 -5.53
N PRO A 100 -8.85 6.77 -4.29
CA PRO A 100 -8.72 8.20 -3.98
C PRO A 100 -7.29 8.70 -4.25
N LEU A 101 -7.17 9.75 -5.07
CA LEU A 101 -5.91 10.37 -5.44
C LEU A 101 -5.75 11.74 -4.75
N HIS A 102 -4.64 11.92 -4.04
CA HIS A 102 -4.30 13.18 -3.37
C HIS A 102 -3.02 13.76 -3.97
N LEU A 103 -3.16 14.84 -4.73
CA LEU A 103 -2.02 15.66 -5.17
C LEU A 103 -1.66 16.61 -4.03
N THR A 104 -0.41 16.57 -3.57
CA THR A 104 0.01 17.28 -2.34
C THR A 104 1.35 17.98 -2.47
N SER A 105 1.51 19.08 -1.75
CA SER A 105 2.81 19.72 -1.55
C SER A 105 2.94 20.19 -0.12
N CYS A 106 3.95 19.66 0.58
CA CYS A 106 4.35 20.17 1.90
C CYS A 106 4.90 21.61 1.82
N ARG A 107 5.44 22.02 0.66
CA ARG A 107 6.04 23.35 0.48
C ARG A 107 4.99 24.43 0.32
N THR A 108 3.94 24.17 -0.45
CA THR A 108 2.89 25.16 -0.75
C THR A 108 1.63 24.98 0.09
N GLY A 109 1.51 23.86 0.81
CA GLY A 109 0.29 23.49 1.54
C GLY A 109 -0.80 22.88 0.66
N HIS A 110 -0.58 22.76 -0.65
CA HIS A 110 -1.55 22.22 -1.59
C HIS A 110 -1.98 20.80 -1.19
N GLY A 111 -3.29 20.53 -1.22
CA GLY A 111 -3.89 19.22 -0.97
C GLY A 111 -3.79 18.70 0.48
N LEU A 112 -3.13 19.41 1.39
CA LEU A 112 -2.90 18.92 2.76
C LEU A 112 -4.19 18.84 3.56
N ALA A 113 -5.10 19.81 3.43
CA ALA A 113 -6.38 19.79 4.14
C ALA A 113 -7.24 18.58 3.75
N ALA A 114 -7.37 18.31 2.45
CA ALA A 114 -8.13 17.16 1.94
C ALA A 114 -7.50 15.82 2.35
N LEU A 115 -6.16 15.73 2.42
CA LEU A 115 -5.49 14.53 2.94
C LEU A 115 -5.71 14.39 4.45
N HIS A 116 -5.56 15.46 5.22
CA HIS A 116 -5.78 15.49 6.66
C HIS A 116 -7.17 14.96 7.02
N ASP A 117 -8.23 15.51 6.42
CA ASP A 117 -9.62 15.08 6.66
C ASP A 117 -9.84 13.60 6.36
N ALA A 118 -9.10 13.06 5.39
CA ALA A 118 -9.21 11.67 5.01
C ALA A 118 -8.44 10.70 5.93
N LEU A 119 -7.53 11.21 6.77
CA LEU A 119 -6.80 10.46 7.79
C LEU A 119 -7.40 10.61 9.18
N ARG A 120 -8.09 11.73 9.45
CA ARG A 120 -8.70 12.05 10.74
C ARG A 120 -9.56 10.90 11.29
N GLY A 121 -9.31 10.53 12.53
CA GLY A 121 -10.06 9.49 13.24
C GLY A 121 -9.79 8.05 12.79
N ARG A 122 -8.86 7.83 11.85
CA ARG A 122 -8.57 6.50 11.26
C ARG A 122 -7.19 6.00 11.64
N THR A 123 -7.04 4.68 11.68
CA THR A 123 -5.75 4.00 11.77
C THR A 123 -5.21 3.77 10.36
N SER A 124 -4.16 4.50 10.00
CA SER A 124 -3.63 4.54 8.64
C SER A 124 -2.22 3.97 8.58
N ALA A 125 -1.99 2.96 7.74
CA ALA A 125 -0.65 2.46 7.45
C ALA A 125 -0.02 3.27 6.31
N LEU A 126 1.04 4.03 6.60
CA LEU A 126 1.72 4.84 5.60
C LEU A 126 2.87 4.06 4.96
N THR A 127 2.90 3.99 3.63
CA THR A 127 3.95 3.29 2.87
C THR A 127 4.38 4.10 1.64
N GLY A 128 5.49 3.70 1.03
CA GLY A 128 6.04 4.31 -0.18
C GLY A 128 7.55 4.47 -0.11
N PRO A 129 8.19 4.86 -1.22
CA PRO A 129 9.65 4.98 -1.29
C PRO A 129 10.23 5.97 -0.26
N SER A 130 11.50 5.78 0.08
CA SER A 130 12.25 6.76 0.86
C SER A 130 12.34 8.08 0.09
N GLY A 131 12.27 9.21 0.80
CA GLY A 131 12.28 10.53 0.17
C GLY A 131 10.94 10.96 -0.46
N ALA A 132 9.89 10.13 -0.47
CA ALA A 132 8.55 10.53 -0.93
C ALA A 132 7.90 11.63 -0.07
N GLY A 133 8.40 11.87 1.14
CA GLY A 133 7.92 12.93 2.03
C GLY A 133 6.84 12.52 3.03
N LYS A 134 6.77 11.24 3.40
CA LYS A 134 5.82 10.72 4.42
C LYS A 134 5.89 11.49 5.75
N SER A 135 7.07 11.57 6.37
CA SER A 135 7.26 12.33 7.62
C SER A 135 6.91 13.82 7.44
N SER A 136 7.31 14.41 6.31
CA SER A 136 7.02 15.81 6.02
C SER A 136 5.52 16.09 5.89
N LEU A 137 4.77 15.18 5.24
CA LEU A 137 3.31 15.28 5.15
C LEU A 137 2.68 15.22 6.53
N LEU A 138 3.08 14.28 7.38
CA LEU A 138 2.54 14.19 8.74
C LEU A 138 2.86 15.42 9.58
N ASN A 139 4.08 15.92 9.55
CA ASN A 139 4.44 17.13 10.30
C ASN A 139 3.70 18.38 9.78
N ALA A 140 3.44 18.45 8.48
CA ALA A 140 2.69 19.56 7.88
C ALA A 140 1.20 19.50 8.22
N MET A 141 0.62 18.31 8.30
CA MET A 141 -0.79 18.11 8.67
C MET A 141 -1.04 18.16 10.19
N TYR A 142 -0.06 17.71 10.98
CA TYR A 142 -0.15 17.62 12.44
C TYR A 142 1.05 18.33 13.08
N PRO A 143 1.00 19.67 13.20
CA PRO A 143 2.01 20.42 13.93
C PRO A 143 2.12 19.88 15.37
N GLY A 144 3.31 19.41 15.77
CA GLY A 144 3.56 18.82 17.10
C GLY A 144 3.83 17.32 17.11
N LEU A 145 3.68 16.61 15.97
CA LEU A 145 4.11 15.20 15.88
C LEU A 145 5.65 15.05 15.89
N GLU A 146 6.36 16.14 15.55
CA GLU A 146 7.83 16.31 15.60
C GLU A 146 8.65 15.13 15.04
N LEU A 147 8.12 14.44 14.03
CA LEU A 147 8.83 13.31 13.42
C LEU A 147 10.08 13.82 12.72
N ARG A 148 11.21 13.16 12.93
CA ARG A 148 12.45 13.48 12.19
C ARG A 148 12.18 13.26 10.69
N VAL A 149 12.72 14.15 9.86
CA VAL A 149 12.55 14.01 8.40
C VAL A 149 13.14 12.67 7.97
N GLY A 150 12.28 11.83 7.40
CA GLY A 150 12.66 10.51 6.97
C GLY A 150 12.52 9.43 8.04
N GLU A 151 12.06 9.72 9.25
CA GLU A 151 11.82 8.73 10.33
C GLU A 151 10.97 7.55 9.83
N ILE A 152 9.84 7.85 9.18
CA ILE A 152 8.92 6.86 8.57
C ILE A 152 9.56 6.09 7.41
N SER A 153 10.63 6.63 6.82
CA SER A 153 11.36 5.98 5.72
C SER A 153 12.66 5.30 6.13
N GLN A 154 13.22 5.65 7.28
CA GLN A 154 14.54 5.25 7.78
C GLN A 154 14.47 4.13 8.82
N SER A 155 13.28 3.75 9.28
CA SER A 155 13.06 2.52 10.07
C SER A 155 13.55 1.23 9.37
N VAL A 156 14.09 1.36 8.15
CA VAL A 156 14.56 0.32 7.21
C VAL A 156 16.02 -0.11 7.39
N ASN A 157 16.84 0.49 8.27
CA ASN A 157 18.30 0.22 8.27
C ASN A 157 18.94 -0.32 9.56
N LYS A 158 18.15 -0.89 10.50
CA LYS A 158 18.70 -1.57 11.68
C LYS A 158 18.67 -3.09 11.54
N GLY A 159 19.77 -3.63 11.00
CA GLY A 159 20.31 -4.93 11.42
C GLY A 159 19.53 -6.19 11.04
N ARG A 160 20.21 -7.02 10.23
CA ARG A 160 19.97 -8.46 10.07
C ARG A 160 19.81 -9.08 11.47
N HIS A 161 18.58 -9.50 11.83
CA HIS A 161 18.16 -10.09 13.12
C HIS A 161 17.67 -9.17 14.27
N THR A 162 17.23 -7.93 14.03
CA THR A 162 16.54 -7.14 15.07
C THR A 162 15.02 -7.14 14.85
N THR A 163 14.23 -7.47 15.88
CA THR A 163 12.75 -7.45 15.85
C THR A 163 12.26 -6.01 15.67
N VAL A 164 12.10 -5.57 14.42
CA VAL A 164 11.59 -4.23 14.11
C VAL A 164 10.08 -4.23 14.37
N GLY A 165 9.68 -3.65 15.50
CA GLY A 165 8.28 -3.45 15.84
C GLY A 165 7.64 -2.41 14.91
N ALA A 166 6.35 -2.58 14.60
CA ALA A 166 5.57 -1.50 14.00
C ALA A 166 5.34 -0.41 15.06
N HIS A 167 5.56 0.85 14.70
CA HIS A 167 5.31 1.99 15.58
C HIS A 167 3.97 2.62 15.24
N LEU A 168 3.18 2.93 16.27
CA LEU A 168 1.91 3.64 16.14
C LEU A 168 2.07 5.05 16.72
N HIS A 169 1.85 6.04 15.88
CA HIS A 169 1.86 7.45 16.25
C HIS A 169 0.40 7.91 16.43
N PRO A 170 -0.03 8.33 17.61
CA PRO A 170 -1.36 8.88 17.80
C PRO A 170 -1.49 10.21 17.05
N LEU A 171 -2.64 10.44 16.44
CA LEU A 171 -2.95 11.71 15.79
C LEU A 171 -3.68 12.65 16.77
N PRO A 172 -3.37 13.97 16.79
CA PRO A 172 -3.99 14.92 17.71
C PRO A 172 -5.52 15.00 17.63
N ASP A 173 -6.08 14.76 16.45
CA ASP A 173 -7.52 14.81 16.16
C ASP A 173 -8.16 13.41 16.09
N GLY A 174 -7.44 12.40 16.61
CA GLY A 174 -7.91 11.02 16.75
C GLY A 174 -7.42 10.09 15.64
N GLY A 175 -7.32 8.81 15.96
CA GLY A 175 -6.74 7.80 15.08
C GLY A 175 -5.23 7.65 15.27
N PHE A 176 -4.61 6.90 14.36
CA PHE A 176 -3.19 6.57 14.43
C PHE A 176 -2.57 6.51 13.05
N VAL A 177 -1.29 6.85 12.97
CA VAL A 177 -0.45 6.52 11.83
C VAL A 177 0.52 5.43 12.21
N MET A 178 0.52 4.35 11.43
CA MET A 178 1.48 3.27 11.60
C MET A 178 2.67 3.48 10.67
N ASP A 179 3.87 3.53 11.25
CA ASP A 179 5.11 3.32 10.53
C ASP A 179 5.45 1.83 10.55
N THR A 180 5.22 1.17 9.42
CA THR A 180 5.63 -0.21 9.22
C THR A 180 6.86 -0.26 8.32
N PRO A 181 8.07 -0.45 8.87
CA PRO A 181 9.22 -0.87 8.07
C PRO A 181 8.90 -2.13 7.23
N GLY A 182 7.97 -2.96 7.73
CA GLY A 182 7.49 -4.16 7.07
C GLY A 182 6.82 -3.97 5.72
N LEU A 183 6.15 -2.85 5.40
CA LEU A 183 5.38 -2.74 4.14
C LEU A 183 6.27 -2.83 2.88
N ARG A 184 7.50 -2.31 2.94
CA ARG A 184 8.47 -2.47 1.84
C ARG A 184 8.93 -3.92 1.68
N GLU A 185 9.10 -4.66 2.79
CA GLU A 185 9.41 -6.09 2.79
C GLU A 185 8.19 -6.94 2.37
N ILE A 186 6.96 -6.56 2.77
CA ILE A 186 5.70 -7.19 2.35
C ILE A 186 5.55 -7.11 0.82
N GLY A 187 6.02 -6.00 0.21
CA GLY A 187 6.14 -5.82 -1.23
C GLY A 187 6.67 -7.04 -1.98
N LEU A 188 7.55 -7.83 -1.36
CA LEU A 188 8.18 -8.99 -2.00
C LEU A 188 7.46 -10.32 -1.73
N TRP A 189 6.56 -10.41 -0.75
CA TRP A 189 6.01 -11.70 -0.25
C TRP A 189 4.48 -11.73 -0.08
N GLY A 190 3.80 -10.59 -0.16
CA GLY A 190 2.36 -10.44 0.07
C GLY A 190 1.48 -10.56 -1.17
N ILE A 191 2.05 -10.95 -2.31
CA ILE A 191 1.32 -11.03 -3.58
C ILE A 191 0.62 -12.41 -3.66
N PRO A 192 -0.70 -12.45 -3.86
CA PRO A 192 -1.40 -13.71 -4.02
C PRO A 192 -1.04 -14.35 -5.38
N GLY A 193 -0.68 -15.63 -5.39
CA GLY A 193 -0.45 -16.37 -6.64
C GLY A 193 -1.74 -16.70 -7.38
N HIS A 194 -2.76 -17.14 -6.66
CA HIS A 194 -4.11 -17.36 -7.18
C HIS A 194 -4.98 -16.12 -6.88
N GLY A 195 -5.85 -15.73 -7.81
CA GLY A 195 -6.77 -14.60 -7.60
C GLY A 195 -6.12 -13.22 -7.65
N LEU A 196 -4.88 -13.12 -8.15
CA LEU A 196 -4.17 -11.84 -8.32
C LEU A 196 -4.96 -10.83 -9.15
N ASP A 197 -5.68 -11.30 -10.16
CA ASP A 197 -6.56 -10.49 -10.99
C ASP A 197 -7.69 -9.85 -10.18
N GLY A 198 -8.14 -10.49 -9.10
CA GLY A 198 -9.07 -9.93 -8.13
C GLY A 198 -8.52 -8.74 -7.34
N CYS A 199 -7.19 -8.54 -7.31
CA CYS A 199 -6.52 -7.42 -6.66
C CYS A 199 -6.27 -6.22 -7.61
N PHE A 200 -6.71 -6.32 -8.87
CA PHE A 200 -6.74 -5.23 -9.83
C PHE A 200 -8.22 -4.88 -10.09
N PRO A 201 -8.77 -3.78 -9.52
CA PRO A 201 -10.20 -3.47 -9.63
C PRO A 201 -10.76 -3.53 -11.06
N GLU A 202 -9.98 -3.02 -12.02
CA GLU A 202 -10.30 -2.97 -13.44
C GLU A 202 -10.30 -4.36 -14.12
N LEU A 203 -9.51 -5.31 -13.63
CA LEU A 203 -9.52 -6.71 -14.09
C LEU A 203 -10.64 -7.50 -13.40
N ARG A 204 -10.78 -7.32 -12.08
CA ARG A 204 -11.83 -7.95 -11.26
C ARG A 204 -13.21 -7.69 -11.85
N ALA A 205 -13.49 -6.48 -12.31
CA ALA A 205 -14.77 -6.10 -12.92
C ALA A 205 -15.09 -6.84 -14.25
N LEU A 206 -14.10 -7.44 -14.90
CA LEU A 206 -14.23 -8.12 -16.18
C LEU A 206 -14.13 -9.64 -16.07
N ARG A 207 -13.80 -10.16 -14.89
CA ARG A 207 -13.48 -11.58 -14.67
C ARG A 207 -14.60 -12.51 -15.14
N ASP A 208 -15.85 -12.17 -14.80
CA ASP A 208 -17.04 -12.96 -15.13
C ASP A 208 -17.46 -12.83 -16.61
N ARG A 209 -16.78 -11.98 -17.39
CA ARG A 209 -17.01 -11.79 -18.83
C ARG A 209 -16.03 -12.60 -19.68
N CYS A 210 -15.02 -13.22 -19.08
CA CYS A 210 -14.11 -14.10 -19.79
C CYS A 210 -14.83 -15.39 -20.20
N ARG A 211 -14.45 -15.94 -21.36
CA ARG A 211 -14.99 -17.22 -21.85
C ARG A 211 -14.74 -18.39 -20.89
N PHE A 212 -13.63 -18.34 -20.14
CA PHE A 212 -13.21 -19.40 -19.21
C PHE A 212 -13.14 -18.87 -17.77
N GLY A 213 -13.59 -19.67 -16.80
CA GLY A 213 -13.62 -19.28 -15.39
C GLY A 213 -12.24 -19.27 -14.70
N ASP A 214 -11.25 -19.94 -15.28
CA ASP A 214 -9.85 -20.00 -14.84
C ASP A 214 -8.91 -19.16 -15.73
N CYS A 215 -9.47 -18.22 -16.50
CA CYS A 215 -8.71 -17.33 -17.38
C CYS A 215 -7.63 -16.56 -16.59
N ARG A 216 -6.36 -16.72 -17.00
CA ARG A 216 -5.22 -15.98 -16.43
C ARG A 216 -4.99 -14.65 -17.12
N HIS A 217 -5.79 -14.36 -18.14
CA HIS A 217 -5.79 -13.14 -18.92
C HIS A 217 -4.50 -12.91 -19.73
N LEU A 218 -3.76 -13.97 -20.05
CA LEU A 218 -2.47 -13.90 -20.75
C LEU A 218 -2.59 -14.17 -22.25
N ALA A 219 -3.18 -15.29 -22.65
CA ALA A 219 -3.26 -15.75 -24.05
C ALA A 219 -4.58 -16.45 -24.39
N GLU A 220 -5.49 -16.53 -23.42
CA GLU A 220 -6.74 -17.26 -23.54
C GLU A 220 -7.67 -16.60 -24.57
N PRO A 221 -8.27 -17.40 -25.48
CA PRO A 221 -9.20 -16.86 -26.47
C PRO A 221 -10.51 -16.42 -25.80
N GLY A 222 -11.05 -15.27 -26.20
CA GLY A 222 -12.25 -14.70 -25.57
C GLY A 222 -12.02 -14.15 -24.17
N CYS A 223 -10.78 -13.73 -23.85
CA CYS A 223 -10.45 -13.02 -22.63
C CYS A 223 -10.97 -11.57 -22.68
N ALA A 224 -11.94 -11.24 -21.82
CA ALA A 224 -12.53 -9.91 -21.75
C ALA A 224 -11.53 -8.85 -21.28
N VAL A 225 -10.58 -9.21 -20.41
CA VAL A 225 -9.49 -8.31 -19.98
C VAL A 225 -8.60 -7.92 -21.15
N ARG A 226 -8.24 -8.87 -22.03
CA ARG A 226 -7.44 -8.57 -23.23
C ARG A 226 -8.21 -7.72 -24.22
N THR A 227 -9.49 -8.03 -24.45
CA THR A 227 -10.35 -7.16 -25.28
C THR A 227 -10.43 -5.73 -24.72
N ALA A 228 -10.56 -5.59 -23.41
CA ALA A 228 -10.58 -4.28 -22.76
C ALA A 228 -9.24 -3.54 -22.90
N LEU A 229 -8.11 -4.26 -22.77
CA LEU A 229 -6.77 -3.72 -23.03
C LEU A 229 -6.64 -3.21 -24.48
N ASP A 230 -7.04 -4.03 -25.46
CA ASP A 230 -6.94 -3.70 -26.89
C ASP A 230 -7.83 -2.48 -27.25
N SER A 231 -8.97 -2.32 -26.55
CA SER A 231 -9.87 -1.16 -26.71
C SER A 231 -9.46 0.10 -25.95
N GLY A 232 -8.41 0.04 -25.11
CA GLY A 232 -7.95 1.17 -24.29
C GLY A 232 -8.70 1.37 -22.97
N ASN A 233 -9.60 0.45 -22.60
CA ASN A 233 -10.35 0.49 -21.34
C ASN A 233 -9.51 0.05 -20.13
N ILE A 234 -8.38 -0.61 -20.37
CA ILE A 234 -7.35 -0.89 -19.36
C ILE A 234 -6.07 -0.20 -19.78
N ALA A 235 -5.46 0.55 -18.86
CA ALA A 235 -4.17 1.16 -19.11
C ALA A 235 -3.09 0.09 -19.34
N PRO A 236 -2.27 0.18 -20.42
CA PRO A 236 -1.22 -0.80 -20.69
C PRO A 236 -0.22 -0.98 -19.54
N THR A 237 0.07 0.10 -18.81
CA THR A 237 0.96 0.08 -17.63
C THR A 237 0.41 -0.80 -16.52
N ARG A 238 -0.91 -0.77 -16.29
CA ARG A 238 -1.59 -1.58 -15.27
C ARG A 238 -1.61 -3.05 -15.63
N TYR A 239 -1.91 -3.38 -16.89
CA TYR A 239 -1.83 -4.75 -17.37
C TYR A 239 -0.39 -5.30 -17.34
N ALA A 240 0.60 -4.50 -17.74
CA ALA A 240 2.01 -4.89 -17.65
C ALA A 240 2.46 -5.17 -16.21
N SER A 241 1.98 -4.39 -15.24
CA SER A 241 2.20 -4.66 -13.81
C SER A 241 1.53 -5.95 -13.37
N TYR A 242 0.30 -6.22 -13.79
CA TYR A 242 -0.38 -7.50 -13.53
C TYR A 242 0.44 -8.69 -14.04
N GLU A 243 0.88 -8.67 -15.31
CA GLU A 243 1.69 -9.74 -15.89
C GLU A 243 3.03 -9.94 -15.17
N LYS A 244 3.66 -8.84 -14.74
CA LYS A 244 4.90 -8.90 -13.98
C LYS A 244 4.69 -9.58 -12.62
N LEU A 245 3.70 -9.13 -11.84
CA LEU A 245 3.40 -9.68 -10.52
C LEU A 245 2.94 -11.15 -10.63
N LEU A 246 2.19 -11.50 -11.69
CA LEU A 246 1.77 -12.88 -11.93
C LEU A 246 2.96 -13.80 -12.20
N ARG A 247 3.96 -13.34 -12.97
CA ARG A 247 5.20 -14.10 -13.22
C ARG A 247 6.03 -14.26 -11.96
N GLU A 248 6.17 -13.20 -11.16
CA GLU A 248 6.88 -13.25 -9.87
C GLU A 248 6.21 -14.25 -8.93
N ALA A 249 4.88 -14.16 -8.76
CA ALA A 249 4.14 -15.08 -7.92
C ALA A 249 4.22 -16.52 -8.43
N SER A 250 4.21 -16.75 -9.75
CA SER A 250 4.37 -18.10 -10.32
C SER A 250 5.79 -18.65 -10.16
N ALA A 251 6.81 -17.80 -10.16
CA ALA A 251 8.19 -18.21 -9.98
C ALA A 251 8.46 -18.69 -8.56
N ASP A 252 7.85 -18.06 -7.56
CA ASP A 252 7.94 -18.50 -6.16
C ASP A 252 7.39 -19.93 -5.97
N HIS A 253 6.34 -20.32 -6.70
CA HIS A 253 5.79 -21.68 -6.64
C HIS A 253 6.67 -22.76 -7.31
N ARG A 254 7.65 -22.39 -8.15
CA ARG A 254 8.55 -23.35 -8.81
C ARG A 254 9.72 -23.81 -7.93
N TRP A 255 9.95 -23.14 -6.80
CA TRP A 255 10.89 -23.57 -5.76
C TRP A 255 10.20 -24.43 -4.68
N GLU A 256 8.95 -24.83 -4.90
CA GLU A 256 8.12 -25.66 -4.02
C GLU A 256 7.90 -27.09 -4.57
N GLY A 257 8.41 -27.39 -5.77
CA GLY A 257 8.33 -28.72 -6.43
C GLY A 257 9.57 -29.57 -6.20
#